data_AF-A0A3Q9QVP9-F1
#
_entry.id   AF-A0A3Q9QVP9-F1
#
_cell.length_a   1.000
_cell.length_b   1.000
_cell.length_c   1.000
_cell.angle_alpha   90.00
_cell.angle_beta   90.00
_cell.angle_gamma   90.00
#
_symmetry.space_group_name_H-M   'P 1'
#
loop_
_entity.id
_entity.type
_entity.pdbx_description
1 polymer ?
#
loop_
_entity_poly.entity_id
_entity_poly.type
_entity_poly.pdbx_seq_one_letter_code
_entity_poly.pdbx_strand_id
1 'polypeptide(L)'
;MMRRIFNLMKRKTLVSSTVAVMTLSAMFGLNHTIMASSTTMLEKKTIANTAAAPPAAGQMNPTLTPYFGQSYKQPEQVKALYPNPTIKFDTPGFKAGKQNFTTQEEMMKFLKDLDKKSKLMKMENSIYSLEGREIPLLIFTTSKNEHSANFKRKPTVWIEGQIHGNEPAGGESLLVMAQQLATGELGKDVLEKINVVMVPRKNPDGSYYFQRQNAKRLDANRDHMKFELSDMREVNKAYQRFKPEVAIAAHEEGVGNGTFPDIGEAGALKYYDINMAKQYNLNTPKSIFEKNDEWLINQAHKDLEKNGYSSSAYLLVERSKDGEYKVSEEGTEPRFETTYQGLQPSFSLFIESRGIGIGRENFERRVAAQVTTQTSLLKTTARLASEIKSTVKAAREEVVRKGETVKDNDKIIITSTHQELAEKKLLKVVDIAKGEVVEIPVKYLSLDKGIPTLERVRPNAYILPPAYHDIAEKLQIAGIKVSKLKEEKVLTVERYMVTEQKAESPYYQGHILNNVKTEVQEKKYVFPKGSYVFQMNQPAANLIAEALEPEAVDSFVRFNFVPVNVGEEIPIYRYMKEERLNVEPVKKNIGE
;
A
#
# COMPACT_ATOMS: atom_id res chain seq x y z
N MET A 1 -56.46 24.65 48.41
CA MET A 1 -57.69 24.45 47.62
C MET A 1 -57.40 23.35 46.59
N MET A 2 -57.97 22.15 46.67
CA MET A 2 -59.38 21.72 46.41
C MET A 2 -59.81 21.85 44.93
N ARG A 3 -60.67 20.98 44.33
CA ARG A 3 -60.98 19.52 44.40
C ARG A 3 -62.17 19.22 43.43
N ARG A 4 -62.46 17.94 43.11
CA ARG A 4 -63.69 17.39 42.40
C ARG A 4 -63.68 17.58 40.85
N ILE A 5 -63.94 16.61 39.94
CA ILE A 5 -64.57 15.24 39.92
C ILE A 5 -66.12 15.28 40.06
N PHE A 6 -67.05 14.59 39.35
CA PHE A 6 -67.23 13.28 38.64
C PHE A 6 -68.08 13.48 37.34
N ASN A 7 -68.50 12.53 36.46
CA ASN A 7 -68.61 11.05 36.32
C ASN A 7 -68.27 10.63 34.84
N LEU A 8 -68.04 9.39 34.35
CA LEU A 8 -68.04 7.97 34.82
C LEU A 8 -69.36 7.14 34.75
N MET A 9 -69.49 6.19 33.77
CA MET A 9 -70.15 4.86 33.93
C MET A 9 -69.90 3.85 32.76
N LYS A 10 -69.33 2.67 33.09
CA LYS A 10 -69.65 1.24 32.70
C LYS A 10 -69.76 0.84 31.20
N ARG A 11 -69.36 -0.35 30.70
CA ARG A 11 -68.86 -1.70 31.16
C ARG A 11 -68.09 -2.33 29.93
N LYS A 12 -67.53 -3.57 29.80
CA LYS A 12 -67.38 -4.88 30.52
C LYS A 12 -66.11 -5.55 29.88
N THR A 13 -65.09 -6.10 30.56
CA THR A 13 -64.86 -7.52 31.01
C THR A 13 -65.26 -8.64 30.02
N LEU A 14 -64.49 -9.72 29.72
CA LEU A 14 -63.18 -10.25 30.20
C LEU A 14 -62.72 -11.48 29.32
N VAL A 15 -61.42 -11.85 29.27
CA VAL A 15 -60.84 -13.26 29.24
C VAL A 15 -61.28 -14.26 28.12
N SER A 16 -60.47 -15.20 27.55
CA SER A 16 -59.03 -15.55 27.60
C SER A 16 -58.66 -16.65 26.54
N SER A 17 -57.36 -16.86 26.30
CA SER A 17 -56.68 -18.15 25.94
C SER A 17 -57.04 -18.96 24.68
N THR A 18 -56.17 -18.85 23.67
CA THR A 18 -55.31 -19.92 23.08
C THR A 18 -55.82 -21.38 22.99
N VAL A 19 -55.86 -21.93 21.75
CA VAL A 19 -55.15 -23.16 21.27
C VAL A 19 -55.48 -23.36 19.76
N ALA A 20 -54.64 -24.09 19.01
CA ALA A 20 -54.73 -24.21 17.54
C ALA A 20 -54.89 -25.66 17.03
N VAL A 21 -55.67 -25.84 15.95
CA VAL A 21 -55.68 -26.96 14.98
C VAL A 21 -56.10 -26.35 13.63
N MET A 22 -55.28 -26.29 12.56
CA MET A 22 -54.79 -27.30 11.60
C MET A 22 -55.82 -27.70 10.49
N THR A 23 -55.40 -27.60 9.21
CA THR A 23 -55.92 -28.33 8.00
C THR A 23 -57.38 -28.10 7.54
N LEU A 24 -57.78 -28.16 6.24
CA LEU A 24 -57.10 -28.24 4.91
C LEU A 24 -58.12 -27.80 3.80
N SER A 25 -57.66 -27.52 2.57
CA SER A 25 -58.42 -27.61 1.30
C SER A 25 -59.54 -26.58 1.00
N ALA A 26 -59.85 -26.21 -0.26
CA ALA A 26 -59.15 -26.42 -1.54
C ALA A 26 -59.62 -25.44 -2.66
N MET A 27 -58.76 -25.28 -3.68
CA MET A 27 -59.04 -24.96 -5.10
C MET A 27 -60.06 -23.88 -5.49
N PHE A 28 -59.58 -22.76 -6.05
CA PHE A 28 -59.59 -22.49 -7.51
C PHE A 28 -58.59 -21.33 -7.79
N GLY A 29 -57.83 -21.28 -8.89
CA GLY A 29 -57.62 -22.32 -9.90
C GLY A 29 -57.52 -21.81 -11.35
N LEU A 30 -56.54 -20.97 -11.70
CA LEU A 30 -56.19 -20.67 -13.10
C LEU A 30 -54.73 -20.19 -13.23
N ASN A 31 -53.95 -20.86 -14.08
CA ASN A 31 -52.53 -20.58 -14.35
C ASN A 31 -52.36 -19.73 -15.62
N HIS A 32 -51.24 -19.00 -15.72
CA HIS A 32 -50.44 -19.03 -16.95
C HIS A 32 -48.93 -18.97 -16.66
N THR A 33 -48.35 -20.16 -16.66
CA THR A 33 -46.96 -20.60 -16.83
C THR A 33 -45.89 -19.53 -17.15
N ILE A 34 -44.84 -19.48 -16.31
CA ILE A 34 -43.48 -19.12 -16.71
C ILE A 34 -42.67 -20.44 -16.79
N MET A 35 -41.93 -20.67 -17.87
CA MET A 35 -41.07 -21.86 -17.98
C MET A 35 -39.83 -21.73 -17.09
N ALA A 36 -39.61 -22.73 -16.23
CA ALA A 36 -38.34 -22.91 -15.53
C ALA A 36 -37.38 -23.72 -16.40
N SER A 37 -36.14 -23.23 -16.54
CA SER A 37 -35.00 -24.03 -17.02
C SER A 37 -34.11 -24.34 -15.83
N SER A 38 -33.90 -25.63 -15.54
CA SER A 38 -33.19 -26.08 -14.35
C SER A 38 -31.67 -26.09 -14.57
N THR A 39 -31.02 -24.94 -14.35
CA THR A 39 -29.57 -24.92 -14.13
C THR A 39 -29.25 -25.38 -12.71
N THR A 40 -28.66 -26.56 -12.58
CA THR A 40 -28.10 -27.05 -11.31
C THR A 40 -27.03 -26.09 -10.81
N MET A 41 -27.21 -25.55 -9.61
CA MET A 41 -26.12 -24.83 -8.94
C MET A 41 -25.02 -25.82 -8.60
N LEU A 42 -23.97 -25.84 -9.41
CA LEU A 42 -22.67 -26.35 -9.00
C LEU A 42 -22.20 -25.49 -7.83
N GLU A 43 -22.37 -26.01 -6.61
CA GLU A 43 -21.84 -25.40 -5.41
C GLU A 43 -20.34 -25.13 -5.62
N LYS A 44 -19.96 -23.85 -5.59
CA LYS A 44 -18.56 -23.51 -5.39
C LYS A 44 -18.17 -24.01 -4.01
N LYS A 45 -17.54 -25.19 -3.96
CA LYS A 45 -16.62 -25.57 -2.88
C LYS A 45 -15.42 -24.65 -2.93
N THR A 46 -15.66 -23.39 -2.58
CA THR A 46 -14.67 -22.52 -1.98
C THR A 46 -14.04 -23.32 -0.86
N ILE A 47 -12.76 -23.66 -0.98
CA ILE A 47 -12.02 -24.25 0.13
C ILE A 47 -11.85 -23.12 1.14
N ALA A 48 -12.88 -22.95 1.97
CA ALA A 48 -12.88 -22.03 3.08
C ALA A 48 -11.77 -22.50 4.02
N ASN A 49 -10.63 -21.83 3.96
CA ASN A 49 -9.51 -22.10 4.82
C ASN A 49 -9.93 -21.72 6.24
N THR A 50 -10.37 -22.70 7.04
CA THR A 50 -11.04 -22.51 8.35
C THR A 50 -10.11 -22.05 9.47
N ALA A 51 -9.00 -21.40 9.12
CA ALA A 51 -8.30 -20.50 10.02
C ALA A 51 -9.29 -19.43 10.51
N ALA A 52 -9.62 -19.46 11.80
CA ALA A 52 -10.48 -18.46 12.42
C ALA A 52 -9.90 -17.05 12.17
N ALA A 53 -10.76 -16.09 11.78
CA ALA A 53 -10.33 -14.73 11.49
C ALA A 53 -9.52 -14.17 12.68
N PRO A 54 -8.24 -13.82 12.48
CA PRO A 54 -7.30 -13.64 13.59
C PRO A 54 -7.74 -12.46 14.47
N PRO A 55 -7.40 -12.49 15.77
CA PRO A 55 -8.01 -11.60 16.76
C PRO A 55 -7.81 -10.11 16.42
N ALA A 56 -8.86 -9.32 16.62
CA ALA A 56 -8.69 -7.88 16.81
C ALA A 56 -8.11 -7.61 18.22
N ALA A 57 -7.56 -6.41 18.44
CA ALA A 57 -6.99 -5.98 19.71
C ALA A 57 -7.85 -6.39 20.92
N GLY A 58 -7.24 -7.06 21.90
CA GLY A 58 -7.91 -7.55 23.11
C GLY A 58 -8.75 -8.84 22.95
N GLN A 59 -8.93 -9.39 21.75
CA GLN A 59 -9.55 -10.70 21.55
C GLN A 59 -8.50 -11.81 21.80
N MET A 60 -8.80 -12.77 22.69
CA MET A 60 -7.95 -13.95 22.85
C MET A 60 -8.21 -14.96 21.73
N ASN A 61 -7.15 -15.41 21.07
CA ASN A 61 -7.16 -16.67 20.32
C ASN A 61 -6.36 -17.72 21.10
N PRO A 62 -7.00 -18.76 21.68
CA PRO A 62 -6.33 -19.75 22.51
C PRO A 62 -5.38 -20.69 21.75
N THR A 63 -5.37 -20.66 20.41
CA THR A 63 -4.44 -21.44 19.57
C THR A 63 -3.33 -20.58 18.95
N LEU A 64 -3.22 -19.30 19.32
CA LEU A 64 -2.15 -18.42 18.84
C LEU A 64 -0.77 -18.90 19.30
N THR A 65 0.13 -19.15 18.35
CA THR A 65 1.57 -19.23 18.59
C THR A 65 2.23 -17.94 18.09
N PRO A 66 2.67 -17.02 18.96
CA PRO A 66 3.18 -15.72 18.52
C PRO A 66 4.42 -15.82 17.62
N TYR A 67 4.46 -14.98 16.59
CA TYR A 67 5.52 -14.98 15.56
C TYR A 67 5.70 -16.34 14.86
N PHE A 68 4.62 -17.10 14.64
CA PHE A 68 4.64 -18.38 13.92
C PHE A 68 3.33 -18.65 13.18
N GLY A 69 3.42 -19.28 12.01
CA GLY A 69 2.27 -19.85 11.32
C GLY A 69 2.66 -20.54 10.02
N GLN A 70 1.97 -21.63 9.70
CA GLN A 70 2.11 -22.37 8.45
C GLN A 70 0.72 -22.89 8.05
N SER A 71 0.29 -22.59 6.83
CA SER A 71 -1.00 -22.99 6.25
C SER A 71 -0.86 -23.89 5.02
N TYR A 72 0.36 -24.04 4.50
CA TYR A 72 0.70 -24.96 3.41
C TYR A 72 2.06 -25.61 3.70
N LYS A 73 2.20 -26.90 3.37
CA LYS A 73 3.47 -27.65 3.44
C LYS A 73 3.84 -28.05 2.02
N GLN A 74 5.00 -27.62 1.53
CA GLN A 74 5.43 -27.97 0.18
C GLN A 74 5.87 -29.45 0.12
N PRO A 75 5.59 -30.16 -0.99
CA PRO A 75 6.19 -31.46 -1.25
C PRO A 75 7.73 -31.41 -1.34
N GLU A 76 8.38 -32.53 -1.08
CA GLU A 76 9.85 -32.60 -1.05
C GLU A 76 10.48 -32.28 -2.42
N GLN A 77 9.88 -32.76 -3.51
CA GLN A 77 10.31 -32.47 -4.88
C GLN A 77 10.18 -30.98 -5.24
N VAL A 78 9.17 -30.28 -4.70
CA VAL A 78 9.05 -28.82 -4.84
C VAL A 78 10.16 -28.12 -4.04
N LYS A 79 10.41 -28.54 -2.79
CA LYS A 79 11.46 -27.95 -1.95
C LYS A 79 12.88 -28.15 -2.49
N ALA A 80 13.12 -29.22 -3.24
CA ALA A 80 14.41 -29.49 -3.88
C ALA A 80 14.84 -28.40 -4.90
N LEU A 81 13.88 -27.69 -5.52
CA LEU A 81 14.16 -26.54 -6.41
C LEU A 81 14.71 -25.32 -5.67
N TYR A 82 14.57 -25.26 -4.34
CA TYR A 82 14.87 -24.11 -3.51
C TYR A 82 15.94 -24.45 -2.45
N PRO A 83 17.16 -24.88 -2.85
CA PRO A 83 18.20 -25.32 -1.92
C PRO A 83 18.66 -24.17 -1.01
N ASN A 84 18.96 -24.51 0.25
CA ASN A 84 19.49 -23.56 1.22
C ASN A 84 20.83 -22.96 0.74
N PRO A 85 21.08 -21.67 0.99
CA PRO A 85 22.32 -21.02 0.63
C PRO A 85 23.47 -21.47 1.54
N THR A 86 24.71 -21.31 1.04
CA THR A 86 25.94 -21.51 1.83
C THR A 86 26.14 -20.41 2.88
N ILE A 87 25.59 -19.22 2.64
CA ILE A 87 25.57 -18.08 3.58
C ILE A 87 24.90 -18.50 4.90
N LYS A 88 25.41 -18.01 6.02
CA LYS A 88 24.81 -18.16 7.36
C LYS A 88 24.54 -16.78 7.95
N PHE A 89 23.51 -16.67 8.79
CA PHE A 89 23.05 -15.40 9.35
C PHE A 89 23.06 -15.46 10.89
N ASP A 90 23.61 -14.43 11.53
CA ASP A 90 23.66 -14.31 13.00
C ASP A 90 22.45 -13.56 13.58
N THR A 91 21.45 -13.24 12.75
CA THR A 91 20.23 -12.55 13.18
C THR A 91 19.35 -13.48 14.01
N PRO A 92 18.45 -12.95 14.87
CA PRO A 92 17.79 -13.76 15.88
C PRO A 92 16.94 -14.91 15.32
N GLY A 93 16.44 -14.80 14.08
CA GLY A 93 15.61 -15.78 13.40
C GLY A 93 16.34 -17.08 13.01
N PHE A 94 17.67 -17.09 13.04
CA PHE A 94 18.53 -18.23 12.66
C PHE A 94 19.27 -18.87 13.82
N LYS A 95 19.01 -18.46 15.07
CA LYS A 95 19.51 -19.15 16.28
C LYS A 95 19.16 -20.65 16.24
N ALA A 96 20.11 -21.49 16.65
CA ALA A 96 19.94 -22.94 16.66
C ALA A 96 18.68 -23.38 17.45
N GLY A 97 17.93 -24.34 16.88
CA GLY A 97 16.70 -24.89 17.48
C GLY A 97 15.46 -23.99 17.42
N LYS A 98 15.56 -22.74 16.96
CA LYS A 98 14.45 -21.77 16.97
C LYS A 98 13.31 -22.14 16.01
N GLN A 99 12.09 -22.25 16.54
CA GLN A 99 10.88 -22.64 15.80
C GLN A 99 10.02 -21.45 15.34
N ASN A 100 10.00 -20.35 16.08
CA ASN A 100 9.30 -19.12 15.70
C ASN A 100 10.20 -18.18 14.86
N PHE A 101 9.65 -17.09 14.35
CA PHE A 101 10.42 -15.99 13.78
C PHE A 101 10.98 -15.08 14.88
N THR A 102 11.78 -14.08 14.51
CA THR A 102 12.34 -13.09 15.46
C THR A 102 11.24 -12.34 16.19
N THR A 103 11.20 -12.42 17.52
CA THR A 103 10.23 -11.68 18.33
C THR A 103 10.56 -10.18 18.37
N GLN A 104 9.66 -9.33 18.87
CA GLN A 104 9.94 -7.89 19.00
C GLN A 104 11.11 -7.65 19.97
N GLU A 105 11.16 -8.39 21.07
CA GLU A 105 12.16 -8.26 22.13
C GLU A 105 13.55 -8.68 21.61
N GLU A 106 13.61 -9.74 20.81
CA GLU A 106 14.82 -10.17 20.12
C GLU A 106 15.31 -9.14 19.09
N MET A 107 14.40 -8.61 18.26
CA MET A 107 14.72 -7.57 17.28
C MET A 107 15.27 -6.32 17.97
N MET A 108 14.56 -5.82 18.98
CA MET A 108 14.94 -4.60 19.68
C MET A 108 16.24 -4.80 20.47
N LYS A 109 16.52 -5.97 21.04
CA LYS A 109 17.82 -6.28 21.63
C LYS A 109 18.93 -6.30 20.59
N PHE A 110 18.74 -6.98 19.47
CA PHE A 110 19.73 -7.08 18.39
C PHE A 110 20.12 -5.70 17.85
N LEU A 111 19.13 -4.86 17.56
CA LEU A 111 19.34 -3.50 17.06
C LEU A 111 19.99 -2.58 18.12
N LYS A 112 19.54 -2.64 19.39
CA LYS A 112 20.15 -1.89 20.51
C LYS A 112 21.59 -2.35 20.82
N ASP A 113 21.99 -3.55 20.41
CA ASP A 113 23.37 -4.04 20.55
C ASP A 113 24.24 -3.81 19.30
N LEU A 114 23.66 -3.51 18.13
CA LEU A 114 24.37 -2.99 16.96
C LEU A 114 24.66 -1.49 17.10
N ASP A 115 23.65 -0.72 17.52
CA ASP A 115 23.73 0.73 17.74
C ASP A 115 24.91 1.11 18.66
N LYS A 116 25.03 0.45 19.82
CA LYS A 116 26.16 0.61 20.77
C LYS A 116 27.55 0.29 20.19
N LYS A 117 27.63 -0.52 19.14
CA LYS A 117 28.90 -1.00 18.55
C LYS A 117 29.34 -0.19 17.34
N SER A 118 28.40 0.47 16.66
CA SER A 118 28.66 1.18 15.42
C SER A 118 28.76 2.69 15.61
N LYS A 119 29.65 3.32 14.84
CA LYS A 119 29.68 4.79 14.67
C LYS A 119 28.95 5.24 13.40
N LEU A 120 28.41 4.30 12.62
CA LEU A 120 27.74 4.52 11.34
C LEU A 120 26.21 4.45 11.47
N MET A 121 25.71 3.82 12.53
CA MET A 121 24.29 3.61 12.83
C MET A 121 23.84 4.57 13.95
N LYS A 122 22.58 5.00 13.88
CA LYS A 122 21.82 5.57 14.99
C LYS A 122 20.41 4.98 15.01
N MET A 123 19.96 4.52 16.17
CA MET A 123 18.60 4.06 16.43
C MET A 123 17.74 5.16 17.04
N GLU A 124 16.52 5.35 16.54
CA GLU A 124 15.49 6.25 17.08
C GLU A 124 14.20 5.46 17.38
N ASN A 125 13.71 5.55 18.62
CA ASN A 125 12.52 4.84 19.11
C ASN A 125 11.45 5.85 19.51
N SER A 126 10.85 6.54 18.53
CA SER A 126 9.77 7.52 18.74
C SER A 126 8.43 7.11 18.12
N ILE A 127 8.34 5.89 17.58
CA ILE A 127 7.17 5.35 16.90
C ILE A 127 6.71 4.11 17.66
N TYR A 128 5.40 3.98 17.87
CA TYR A 128 4.78 2.87 18.56
C TYR A 128 3.58 2.38 17.76
N SER A 129 3.37 1.06 17.74
CA SER A 129 2.19 0.44 17.14
C SER A 129 0.90 0.69 17.93
N LEU A 130 -0.23 0.24 17.40
CA LEU A 130 -1.54 0.34 18.05
C LEU A 130 -1.61 -0.35 19.42
N GLU A 131 -0.83 -1.42 19.62
CA GLU A 131 -0.66 -2.09 20.93
C GLU A 131 0.63 -1.67 21.67
N GLY A 132 1.27 -0.56 21.27
CA GLY A 132 2.38 0.05 22.01
C GLY A 132 3.75 -0.60 21.82
N ARG A 133 3.95 -1.46 20.82
CA ARG A 133 5.26 -2.07 20.52
C ARG A 133 6.16 -1.03 19.84
N GLU A 134 7.40 -0.88 20.31
CA GLU A 134 8.41 0.03 19.72
C GLU A 134 8.62 -0.31 18.23
N ILE A 135 8.46 0.68 17.33
CA ILE A 135 8.83 0.58 15.90
C ILE A 135 10.15 1.36 15.71
N PRO A 136 11.29 0.68 15.49
CA PRO A 136 12.58 1.34 15.41
C PRO A 136 12.82 1.99 14.04
N LEU A 137 13.31 3.23 14.06
CA LEU A 137 13.84 3.93 12.90
C LEU A 137 15.37 3.91 12.99
N LEU A 138 16.03 3.32 11.99
CA LEU A 138 17.49 3.19 11.96
C LEU A 138 18.07 4.12 10.89
N ILE A 139 19.11 4.87 11.23
CA ILE A 139 19.75 5.84 10.34
C ILE A 139 21.22 5.43 10.18
N PHE A 140 21.64 5.15 8.95
CA PHE A 140 23.01 4.78 8.58
C PHE A 140 23.65 5.87 7.72
N THR A 141 24.76 6.46 8.18
CA THR A 141 25.51 7.49 7.44
C THR A 141 26.91 7.70 8.03
N THR A 142 27.85 8.18 7.21
CA THR A 142 29.15 8.72 7.70
C THR A 142 29.08 10.21 8.05
N SER A 143 27.90 10.83 7.93
CA SER A 143 27.69 12.27 8.14
C SER A 143 27.34 12.59 9.59
N LYS A 144 27.84 13.74 10.12
CA LYS A 144 27.63 14.17 11.52
C LYS A 144 26.15 14.16 11.97
N ASN A 145 25.23 14.52 11.08
CA ASN A 145 23.77 14.41 11.25
C ASN A 145 23.05 14.68 9.92
N GLU A 146 21.72 14.47 9.88
CA GLU A 146 20.86 14.69 8.72
C GLU A 146 20.81 16.15 8.23
N HIS A 147 21.08 17.12 9.10
CA HIS A 147 21.07 18.54 8.77
C HIS A 147 22.37 18.99 8.06
N SER A 148 23.44 18.19 8.13
CA SER A 148 24.74 18.51 7.57
C SER A 148 24.74 18.57 6.03
N ALA A 149 25.65 19.39 5.47
CA ALA A 149 25.80 19.51 4.02
C ALA A 149 26.20 18.18 3.35
N ASN A 150 27.00 17.34 4.03
CA ASN A 150 27.40 16.03 3.51
C ASN A 150 26.20 15.08 3.37
N PHE A 151 25.35 15.00 4.40
CA PHE A 151 24.14 14.16 4.37
C PHE A 151 23.21 14.61 3.24
N LYS A 152 22.95 15.91 3.13
CA LYS A 152 22.06 16.50 2.12
C LYS A 152 22.57 16.32 0.68
N ARG A 153 23.89 16.27 0.48
CA ARG A 153 24.54 16.01 -0.82
C ARG A 153 24.37 14.57 -1.27
N LYS A 154 24.47 13.60 -0.36
CA LYS A 154 24.26 12.16 -0.66
C LYS A 154 22.77 11.89 -0.97
N PRO A 155 22.43 10.97 -1.89
CA PRO A 155 21.08 10.42 -1.93
C PRO A 155 20.80 9.64 -0.63
N THR A 156 19.55 9.71 -0.18
CA THR A 156 19.07 8.90 0.95
C THR A 156 18.18 7.79 0.43
N VAL A 157 18.50 6.55 0.79
CA VAL A 157 17.66 5.38 0.55
C VAL A 157 16.76 5.17 1.76
N TRP A 158 15.47 5.02 1.54
CA TRP A 158 14.53 4.50 2.52
C TRP A 158 14.33 3.00 2.26
N ILE A 159 14.37 2.17 3.29
CA ILE A 159 14.18 0.73 3.17
C ILE A 159 13.32 0.18 4.32
N GLU A 160 12.18 -0.43 3.99
CA GLU A 160 11.18 -0.83 4.97
C GLU A 160 10.69 -2.26 4.72
N GLY A 161 10.18 -2.92 5.77
CA GLY A 161 9.77 -4.31 5.68
C GLY A 161 8.75 -4.71 6.74
N GLN A 162 8.14 -5.88 6.54
CA GLN A 162 7.14 -6.48 7.44
C GLN A 162 6.05 -5.48 7.85
N ILE A 163 5.53 -4.71 6.87
CA ILE A 163 4.27 -3.95 6.96
C ILE A 163 3.06 -4.88 7.02
N HIS A 164 3.20 -6.07 6.43
CA HIS A 164 2.36 -7.21 6.70
C HIS A 164 3.10 -8.13 7.69
N GLY A 165 2.44 -8.56 8.76
CA GLY A 165 3.10 -9.28 9.84
C GLY A 165 3.54 -10.71 9.49
N ASN A 166 2.79 -11.38 8.62
CA ASN A 166 3.04 -12.75 8.16
C ASN A 166 4.12 -12.86 7.05
N GLU A 167 4.90 -11.81 6.82
CA GLU A 167 5.96 -11.71 5.81
C GLU A 167 7.34 -11.58 6.49
N PRO A 168 7.77 -12.59 7.27
CA PRO A 168 8.94 -12.52 8.15
C PRO A 168 10.30 -12.43 7.42
N ALA A 169 10.45 -12.95 6.20
CA ALA A 169 11.72 -12.92 5.49
C ALA A 169 12.11 -11.50 5.06
N GLY A 170 11.12 -10.66 4.73
CA GLY A 170 11.32 -9.22 4.54
C GLY A 170 11.90 -8.59 5.80
N GLY A 171 11.24 -8.75 6.95
CA GLY A 171 11.72 -8.18 8.22
C GLY A 171 13.10 -8.73 8.66
N GLU A 172 13.33 -10.03 8.55
CA GLU A 172 14.60 -10.67 8.93
C GLU A 172 15.77 -10.24 8.01
N SER A 173 15.52 -10.09 6.70
CA SER A 173 16.52 -9.58 5.76
C SER A 173 17.02 -8.19 6.15
N LEU A 174 16.13 -7.30 6.63
CA LEU A 174 16.52 -5.98 7.10
C LEU A 174 17.36 -6.01 8.38
N LEU A 175 17.28 -7.07 9.20
CA LEU A 175 18.22 -7.27 10.31
C LEU A 175 19.62 -7.67 9.82
N VAL A 176 19.71 -8.48 8.75
CA VAL A 176 20.99 -8.77 8.09
C VAL A 176 21.58 -7.50 7.47
N MET A 177 20.76 -6.71 6.75
CA MET A 177 21.19 -5.44 6.17
C MET A 177 21.62 -4.44 7.26
N ALA A 178 20.91 -4.36 8.38
CA ALA A 178 21.32 -3.52 9.52
C ALA A 178 22.69 -3.93 10.08
N GLN A 179 22.95 -5.24 10.24
CA GLN A 179 24.26 -5.74 10.66
C GLN A 179 25.36 -5.38 9.65
N GLN A 180 25.11 -5.60 8.36
CA GLN A 180 26.07 -5.32 7.28
C GLN A 180 26.36 -3.83 7.10
N LEU A 181 25.37 -2.95 7.31
CA LEU A 181 25.54 -1.49 7.26
C LEU A 181 26.18 -0.92 8.54
N ALA A 182 25.85 -1.47 9.71
CA ALA A 182 26.41 -1.04 11.00
C ALA A 182 27.87 -1.48 11.18
N THR A 183 28.21 -2.70 10.77
CA THR A 183 29.45 -3.39 11.19
C THR A 183 30.15 -4.21 10.11
N GLY A 184 29.50 -4.48 8.97
CA GLY A 184 30.08 -5.25 7.86
C GLY A 184 30.72 -4.38 6.77
N GLU A 185 31.19 -5.04 5.71
CA GLU A 185 31.82 -4.37 4.56
C GLU A 185 30.84 -3.50 3.77
N LEU A 186 29.55 -3.86 3.70
CA LEU A 186 28.55 -3.09 2.96
C LEU A 186 28.44 -1.64 3.45
N GLY A 187 28.51 -1.42 4.78
CA GLY A 187 28.53 -0.08 5.36
C GLY A 187 29.70 0.76 4.84
N LYS A 188 30.89 0.16 4.68
CA LYS A 188 32.08 0.81 4.12
C LYS A 188 31.92 1.08 2.62
N ASP A 189 31.38 0.12 1.88
CA ASP A 189 31.16 0.20 0.43
C ASP A 189 30.22 1.34 0.04
N VAL A 190 29.10 1.53 0.77
CA VAL A 190 27.99 2.40 0.32
C VAL A 190 27.86 3.71 1.08
N LEU A 191 28.12 3.75 2.39
CA LEU A 191 27.75 4.91 3.23
C LEU A 191 28.63 6.14 2.98
N GLU A 192 29.75 6.01 2.25
CA GLU A 192 30.45 7.19 1.72
C GLU A 192 29.81 7.83 0.49
N LYS A 193 28.83 7.18 -0.13
CA LYS A 193 28.07 7.70 -1.28
C LYS A 193 26.60 7.97 -0.95
N ILE A 194 25.99 7.18 -0.07
CA ILE A 194 24.56 7.27 0.28
C ILE A 194 24.35 7.44 1.78
N ASN A 195 23.14 7.84 2.18
CA ASN A 195 22.61 7.54 3.50
C ASN A 195 21.57 6.41 3.36
N VAL A 196 21.37 5.60 4.39
CA VAL A 196 20.24 4.64 4.45
C VAL A 196 19.40 4.92 5.68
N VAL A 197 18.08 4.96 5.54
CA VAL A 197 17.12 5.07 6.63
C VAL A 197 16.20 3.87 6.55
N MET A 198 16.01 3.16 7.66
CA MET A 198 15.42 1.81 7.66
C MET A 198 14.37 1.64 8.74
N VAL A 199 13.26 0.98 8.40
CA VAL A 199 12.23 0.52 9.34
C VAL A 199 12.06 -1.00 9.18
N PRO A 200 12.78 -1.84 9.96
CA PRO A 200 12.81 -3.29 9.76
C PRO A 200 11.45 -4.00 9.89
N ARG A 201 10.51 -3.40 10.61
CA ARG A 201 9.19 -3.97 10.91
C ARG A 201 8.16 -2.87 11.13
N LYS A 202 7.37 -2.56 10.09
CA LYS A 202 6.31 -1.55 10.15
C LYS A 202 5.07 -1.98 10.93
N ASN A 203 4.77 -3.28 11.00
CA ASN A 203 3.59 -3.82 11.67
C ASN A 203 3.96 -4.91 12.70
N PRO A 204 4.46 -4.51 13.89
CA PRO A 204 4.87 -5.47 14.92
C PRO A 204 3.68 -6.18 15.58
N ASP A 205 2.48 -5.60 15.53
CA ASP A 205 1.27 -6.21 16.07
C ASP A 205 0.83 -7.38 15.17
N GLY A 206 0.74 -7.14 13.86
CA GLY A 206 0.52 -8.20 12.89
C GLY A 206 1.63 -9.26 12.93
N SER A 207 2.88 -8.86 13.20
CA SER A 207 4.02 -9.78 13.33
C SER A 207 3.85 -10.72 14.54
N TYR A 208 3.43 -10.18 15.69
CA TYR A 208 3.09 -10.95 16.88
C TYR A 208 1.96 -11.95 16.60
N TYR A 209 0.88 -11.51 15.95
CA TYR A 209 -0.26 -12.36 15.57
C TYR A 209 -0.04 -13.24 14.33
N PHE A 210 1.13 -13.15 13.69
CA PHE A 210 1.48 -13.76 12.39
C PHE A 210 0.38 -13.61 11.31
N GLN A 211 -0.11 -12.38 11.13
CA GLN A 211 -1.19 -12.02 10.22
C GLN A 211 -0.77 -10.84 9.31
N ARG A 212 -1.49 -10.63 8.20
CA ARG A 212 -1.24 -9.49 7.30
C ARG A 212 -1.57 -8.14 7.92
N GLN A 213 -2.70 -8.08 8.60
CA GLN A 213 -3.29 -6.85 9.12
C GLN A 213 -2.63 -6.40 10.44
N ASN A 214 -2.89 -5.17 10.87
CA ASN A 214 -2.56 -4.71 12.22
C ASN A 214 -3.62 -5.15 13.25
N ALA A 215 -3.48 -4.73 14.51
CA ALA A 215 -4.40 -5.08 15.60
C ALA A 215 -5.87 -4.64 15.38
N LYS A 216 -6.15 -3.71 14.44
CA LYS A 216 -7.52 -3.31 14.04
C LYS A 216 -8.09 -4.13 12.88
N ARG A 217 -7.41 -5.19 12.42
CA ARG A 217 -7.70 -5.92 11.17
C ARG A 217 -7.64 -5.05 9.90
N LEU A 218 -6.92 -3.92 9.95
CA LEU A 218 -6.68 -3.07 8.79
C LEU A 218 -5.33 -3.41 8.14
N ASP A 219 -5.26 -3.33 6.82
CA ASP A 219 -4.02 -3.49 6.06
C ASP A 219 -3.25 -2.16 6.07
N ALA A 220 -2.06 -2.17 6.67
CA ALA A 220 -1.22 -0.98 6.79
C ALA A 220 -0.70 -0.48 5.43
N ASN A 221 -0.51 -1.37 4.44
CA ASN A 221 -0.13 -1.00 3.07
C ASN A 221 -1.33 -0.52 2.23
N ARG A 222 -2.39 -0.03 2.89
CA ARG A 222 -3.58 0.57 2.29
C ARG A 222 -3.97 1.86 3.04
N ASP A 223 -3.05 2.47 3.79
CA ASP A 223 -3.29 3.67 4.62
C ASP A 223 -2.52 4.94 4.20
N HIS A 224 -1.68 4.87 3.16
CA HIS A 224 -0.85 5.99 2.68
C HIS A 224 -1.61 7.18 2.06
N MET A 225 -2.94 7.13 2.05
CA MET A 225 -3.85 8.23 1.66
C MET A 225 -4.86 8.58 2.76
N LYS A 226 -5.36 7.58 3.51
CA LYS A 226 -6.38 7.80 4.55
C LYS A 226 -5.79 8.36 5.85
N PHE A 227 -4.57 7.94 6.21
CA PHE A 227 -3.87 8.29 7.45
C PHE A 227 -4.75 8.10 8.71
N GLU A 228 -5.25 6.89 8.92
CA GLU A 228 -6.11 6.52 10.06
C GLU A 228 -5.39 5.66 11.11
N LEU A 229 -4.21 5.14 10.75
CA LEU A 229 -3.34 4.36 11.62
C LEU A 229 -2.25 5.26 12.19
N SER A 230 -2.17 5.40 13.52
CA SER A 230 -1.27 6.35 14.19
C SER A 230 0.21 6.00 14.01
N ASP A 231 0.55 4.71 13.97
CA ASP A 231 1.88 4.23 13.57
C ASP A 231 2.23 4.65 12.14
N MET A 232 1.33 4.45 11.18
CA MET A 232 1.55 4.88 9.79
C MET A 232 1.61 6.40 9.62
N ARG A 233 0.92 7.18 10.46
CA ARG A 233 1.11 8.66 10.50
C ARG A 233 2.55 9.02 10.84
N GLU A 234 3.13 8.43 11.89
CA GLU A 234 4.49 8.73 12.30
C GLU A 234 5.55 8.16 11.36
N VAL A 235 5.33 6.98 10.77
CA VAL A 235 6.21 6.44 9.72
C VAL A 235 6.19 7.32 8.46
N ASN A 236 5.03 7.82 8.04
CA ASN A 236 4.94 8.77 6.92
C ASN A 236 5.60 10.11 7.26
N LYS A 237 5.42 10.65 8.47
CA LYS A 237 6.16 11.85 8.94
C LYS A 237 7.68 11.62 8.93
N ALA A 238 8.16 10.42 9.30
CA ALA A 238 9.57 10.07 9.24
C ALA A 238 10.09 10.00 7.78
N TYR A 239 9.35 9.37 6.86
CA TYR A 239 9.66 9.43 5.43
C TYR A 239 9.76 10.88 4.93
N GLN A 240 8.84 11.76 5.35
CA GLN A 240 8.81 13.17 5.00
C GLN A 240 9.88 14.05 5.66
N ARG A 241 10.55 13.56 6.72
CA ARG A 241 11.74 14.17 7.33
C ARG A 241 12.97 13.97 6.44
N PHE A 242 13.13 12.79 5.84
CA PHE A 242 14.30 12.45 5.02
C PHE A 242 14.12 12.73 3.52
N LYS A 243 12.90 12.66 2.99
CA LYS A 243 12.55 12.91 1.58
C LYS A 243 13.45 12.12 0.60
N PRO A 244 13.54 10.79 0.77
CA PRO A 244 14.53 9.95 0.12
C PRO A 244 14.49 10.06 -1.41
N GLU A 245 15.60 9.68 -2.04
CA GLU A 245 15.71 9.61 -3.49
C GLU A 245 15.40 8.21 -4.05
N VAL A 246 15.53 7.18 -3.21
CA VAL A 246 15.18 5.78 -3.51
C VAL A 246 14.41 5.22 -2.31
N ALA A 247 13.34 4.46 -2.55
CA ALA A 247 12.55 3.77 -1.55
C ALA A 247 12.36 2.30 -1.95
N ILE A 248 12.55 1.39 -0.99
CA ILE A 248 12.59 -0.06 -1.18
C ILE A 248 11.71 -0.72 -0.12
N ALA A 249 10.65 -1.43 -0.53
CA ALA A 249 9.79 -2.19 0.38
C ALA A 249 10.02 -3.71 0.28
N ALA A 250 10.21 -4.39 1.40
CA ALA A 250 10.51 -5.83 1.48
C ALA A 250 9.32 -6.63 2.02
N HIS A 251 8.74 -7.45 1.13
CA HIS A 251 7.51 -8.22 1.30
C HIS A 251 7.70 -9.72 1.08
N GLU A 252 6.64 -10.49 1.29
CA GLU A 252 6.56 -11.85 0.79
C GLU A 252 5.22 -12.12 0.10
N GLU A 253 5.26 -12.92 -0.97
CA GLU A 253 4.05 -13.34 -1.67
C GLU A 253 3.68 -14.80 -1.39
N GLY A 254 2.42 -15.15 -1.67
CA GLY A 254 1.93 -16.53 -1.54
C GLY A 254 2.47 -17.45 -2.63
N VAL A 255 2.78 -18.69 -2.26
CA VAL A 255 3.30 -19.72 -3.19
C VAL A 255 2.36 -20.09 -4.36
N GLY A 256 1.15 -19.54 -4.42
CA GLY A 256 0.18 -19.80 -5.49
C GLY A 256 -0.53 -21.15 -5.40
N ASN A 257 -0.66 -21.72 -4.19
CA ASN A 257 -1.41 -22.97 -4.01
C ASN A 257 -2.88 -22.80 -4.45
N GLY A 258 -3.30 -23.57 -5.46
CA GLY A 258 -4.61 -23.45 -6.08
C GLY A 258 -4.74 -22.35 -7.13
N THR A 259 -3.68 -21.56 -7.41
CA THR A 259 -3.67 -20.60 -8.53
C THR A 259 -3.62 -21.29 -9.89
N PHE A 260 -2.93 -22.43 -9.99
CA PHE A 260 -2.73 -23.18 -11.23
C PHE A 260 -3.29 -24.62 -11.18
N PRO A 261 -4.62 -24.81 -11.00
CA PRO A 261 -5.20 -26.12 -10.68
C PRO A 261 -5.28 -27.13 -11.85
N ASP A 262 -4.96 -26.71 -13.08
CA ASP A 262 -4.99 -27.53 -14.30
C ASP A 262 -3.62 -27.78 -14.94
N ILE A 263 -2.53 -27.33 -14.29
CA ILE A 263 -1.16 -27.45 -14.79
C ILE A 263 -0.46 -28.62 -14.10
N GLY A 264 -0.39 -29.77 -14.78
CA GLY A 264 0.14 -31.01 -14.21
C GLY A 264 -0.88 -31.75 -13.32
N GLU A 265 -0.56 -32.98 -12.92
CA GLU A 265 -1.50 -33.89 -12.22
C GLU A 265 -1.95 -33.37 -10.84
N ALA A 266 -1.07 -32.66 -10.14
CA ALA A 266 -1.33 -32.08 -8.82
C ALA A 266 -1.54 -30.55 -8.86
N GLY A 267 -1.64 -29.95 -10.04
CA GLY A 267 -1.58 -28.50 -10.25
C GLY A 267 -0.15 -27.93 -10.11
N ALA A 268 -0.02 -26.61 -10.20
CA ALA A 268 1.26 -25.91 -10.11
C ALA A 268 1.29 -24.77 -9.07
N LEU A 269 2.51 -24.33 -8.73
CA LEU A 269 2.81 -23.21 -7.83
C LEU A 269 3.55 -22.07 -8.57
N LYS A 270 3.57 -20.86 -8.00
CA LYS A 270 4.50 -19.81 -8.45
C LYS A 270 5.95 -20.29 -8.27
N TYR A 271 6.85 -19.84 -9.16
CA TYR A 271 8.23 -20.34 -9.24
C TYR A 271 9.30 -19.43 -8.60
N TYR A 272 9.32 -18.14 -8.94
CA TYR A 272 10.50 -17.30 -8.67
C TYR A 272 10.81 -17.12 -7.17
N ASP A 273 12.10 -17.05 -6.82
CA ASP A 273 12.58 -16.77 -5.45
C ASP A 273 12.24 -15.34 -5.02
N ILE A 274 12.41 -14.40 -5.95
CA ILE A 274 12.18 -12.97 -5.80
C ILE A 274 11.43 -12.46 -7.03
N ASN A 275 10.29 -11.82 -6.82
CA ASN A 275 9.71 -10.95 -7.81
C ASN A 275 9.89 -9.48 -7.41
N MET A 276 9.95 -8.58 -8.39
CA MET A 276 10.13 -7.14 -8.16
C MET A 276 9.21 -6.32 -9.05
N ALA A 277 8.79 -5.16 -8.57
CA ALA A 277 8.08 -4.18 -9.38
C ALA A 277 8.34 -2.75 -8.90
N LYS A 278 8.33 -1.82 -9.85
CA LYS A 278 8.18 -0.38 -9.60
C LYS A 278 6.71 -0.07 -9.29
N GLN A 279 6.43 1.15 -8.83
CA GLN A 279 5.07 1.69 -8.96
C GLN A 279 4.71 1.94 -10.44
N TYR A 280 3.42 1.91 -10.79
CA TYR A 280 2.94 2.08 -12.16
C TYR A 280 2.03 3.30 -12.41
N ASN A 281 1.84 4.18 -11.41
CA ASN A 281 1.00 5.35 -11.61
C ASN A 281 1.62 6.32 -12.64
N LEU A 282 0.83 6.68 -13.66
CA LEU A 282 1.26 7.45 -14.83
C LEU A 282 1.54 8.93 -14.54
N ASN A 283 1.12 9.44 -13.37
CA ASN A 283 1.50 10.78 -12.90
C ASN A 283 2.93 10.83 -12.33
N THR A 284 3.60 9.70 -12.09
CA THR A 284 5.00 9.71 -11.65
C THR A 284 5.91 10.21 -12.78
N PRO A 285 6.83 11.17 -12.54
CA PRO A 285 7.64 11.76 -13.61
C PRO A 285 8.39 10.71 -14.44
N LYS A 286 8.27 10.81 -15.76
CA LYS A 286 8.79 9.84 -16.73
C LYS A 286 10.26 9.48 -16.51
N SER A 287 11.08 10.47 -16.15
CA SER A 287 12.51 10.31 -15.86
C SER A 287 12.82 9.46 -14.61
N ILE A 288 11.86 9.29 -13.69
CA ILE A 288 11.91 8.33 -12.59
C ILE A 288 11.35 6.99 -13.05
N PHE A 289 10.21 7.01 -13.74
CA PHE A 289 9.46 5.83 -14.17
C PHE A 289 10.26 4.85 -15.05
N GLU A 290 10.97 5.35 -16.07
CA GLU A 290 11.77 4.54 -16.99
C GLU A 290 13.08 4.06 -16.33
N LYS A 291 13.77 4.97 -15.63
CA LYS A 291 15.09 4.69 -15.05
C LYS A 291 15.06 3.76 -13.84
N ASN A 292 13.90 3.59 -13.19
CA ASN A 292 13.74 2.62 -12.10
C ASN A 292 14.07 1.20 -12.58
N ASP A 293 13.57 0.83 -13.77
CA ASP A 293 13.89 -0.45 -14.38
C ASP A 293 15.33 -0.45 -14.92
N GLU A 294 15.70 0.55 -15.73
CA GLU A 294 17.01 0.67 -16.37
C GLU A 294 18.17 0.52 -15.36
N TRP A 295 18.08 1.24 -14.23
CA TRP A 295 19.17 1.36 -13.27
C TRP A 295 19.06 0.35 -12.12
N LEU A 296 17.87 0.18 -11.53
CA LEU A 296 17.71 -0.57 -10.27
C LEU A 296 17.26 -2.02 -10.51
N ILE A 297 16.06 -2.22 -11.05
CA ILE A 297 15.44 -3.55 -11.13
C ILE A 297 16.21 -4.47 -12.10
N ASN A 298 16.61 -3.97 -13.28
CA ASN A 298 17.43 -4.73 -14.24
C ASN A 298 18.84 -5.07 -13.73
N GLN A 299 19.38 -4.36 -12.74
CA GLN A 299 20.66 -4.71 -12.11
C GLN A 299 20.44 -5.74 -10.98
N ALA A 300 19.38 -5.59 -10.20
CA ALA A 300 19.01 -6.54 -9.16
C ALA A 300 18.73 -7.95 -9.74
N HIS A 301 18.04 -8.04 -10.89
CA HIS A 301 17.84 -9.32 -11.59
C HIS A 301 19.16 -10.02 -11.95
N LYS A 302 20.14 -9.29 -12.50
CA LYS A 302 21.46 -9.85 -12.87
C LYS A 302 22.25 -10.31 -11.66
N ASP A 303 22.20 -9.56 -10.56
CA ASP A 303 22.88 -9.95 -9.32
C ASP A 303 22.17 -11.13 -8.61
N LEU A 304 20.85 -11.27 -8.74
CA LEU A 304 20.11 -12.46 -8.28
C LEU A 304 20.48 -13.71 -9.08
N GLU A 305 20.43 -13.63 -10.41
CA GLU A 305 20.82 -14.72 -11.33
C GLU A 305 22.25 -15.19 -11.06
N LYS A 306 23.20 -14.24 -10.96
CA LYS A 306 24.61 -14.50 -10.63
C LYS A 306 24.82 -15.22 -9.30
N ASN A 307 23.90 -15.08 -8.34
CA ASN A 307 23.96 -15.76 -7.04
C ASN A 307 23.06 -17.01 -6.97
N GLY A 308 22.49 -17.46 -8.09
CA GLY A 308 21.66 -18.68 -8.15
C GLY A 308 20.23 -18.50 -7.63
N TYR A 309 19.68 -17.28 -7.68
CA TYR A 309 18.28 -16.98 -7.37
C TYR A 309 17.48 -16.68 -8.63
N SER A 310 16.31 -17.32 -8.75
CA SER A 310 15.37 -17.08 -9.84
C SER A 310 14.58 -15.80 -9.59
N SER A 311 14.39 -14.96 -10.61
CA SER A 311 13.60 -13.72 -10.46
C SER A 311 12.84 -13.27 -11.71
N SER A 312 11.80 -12.47 -11.51
CA SER A 312 10.91 -11.93 -12.54
C SER A 312 10.25 -10.62 -12.07
N ALA A 313 9.53 -9.94 -12.97
CA ALA A 313 8.56 -8.92 -12.57
C ALA A 313 7.48 -9.51 -11.66
N TYR A 314 7.00 -8.74 -10.68
CA TYR A 314 5.85 -9.11 -9.86
C TYR A 314 4.55 -9.01 -10.66
N LEU A 315 3.81 -10.11 -10.64
CA LEU A 315 2.60 -10.29 -11.43
C LEU A 315 1.47 -10.87 -10.58
N LEU A 316 0.34 -10.19 -10.64
CA LEU A 316 -0.96 -10.76 -10.31
C LEU A 316 -1.32 -11.79 -11.39
N VAL A 317 -2.03 -12.85 -11.00
CA VAL A 317 -2.38 -13.96 -11.89
C VAL A 317 -3.86 -14.26 -11.74
N GLU A 318 -4.58 -14.22 -12.86
CA GLU A 318 -5.99 -14.59 -12.95
C GLU A 318 -6.19 -15.71 -13.96
N ARG A 319 -7.19 -16.57 -13.73
CA ARG A 319 -7.64 -17.58 -14.70
C ARG A 319 -9.02 -17.18 -15.21
N SER A 320 -9.16 -17.01 -16.52
CA SER A 320 -10.41 -16.61 -17.15
C SER A 320 -11.47 -17.74 -17.06
N LYS A 321 -12.72 -17.40 -17.35
CA LYS A 321 -13.81 -18.39 -17.46
C LYS A 321 -13.55 -19.42 -18.56
N ASP A 322 -12.80 -19.02 -19.58
CA ASP A 322 -12.46 -19.82 -20.76
C ASP A 322 -11.17 -20.66 -20.55
N GLY A 323 -10.64 -20.66 -19.31
CA GLY A 323 -9.46 -21.43 -18.90
C GLY A 323 -8.11 -20.75 -19.17
N GLU A 324 -8.06 -19.66 -19.93
CA GLU A 324 -6.83 -18.93 -20.20
C GLU A 324 -6.28 -18.22 -18.96
N TYR A 325 -4.96 -18.28 -18.78
CA TYR A 325 -4.28 -17.46 -17.77
C TYR A 325 -4.03 -16.03 -18.28
N LYS A 326 -4.30 -15.06 -17.41
CA LYS A 326 -3.93 -13.65 -17.54
C LYS A 326 -2.94 -13.27 -16.45
N VAL A 327 -2.03 -12.36 -16.78
CA VAL A 327 -1.13 -11.70 -15.82
C VAL A 327 -1.19 -10.19 -15.97
N SER A 328 -0.96 -9.49 -14.87
CA SER A 328 -0.91 -8.02 -14.78
C SER A 328 0.08 -7.56 -13.73
N GLU A 329 0.68 -6.38 -13.89
CA GLU A 329 1.40 -5.73 -12.79
C GLU A 329 0.41 -5.18 -11.75
N GLU A 330 0.85 -4.97 -10.49
CA GLU A 330 0.01 -4.37 -9.44
C GLU A 330 -0.35 -2.91 -9.79
N GLY A 331 -1.52 -2.47 -9.32
CA GLY A 331 -2.22 -1.28 -9.80
C GLY A 331 -1.58 0.08 -9.46
N THR A 332 -2.28 1.13 -9.88
CA THR A 332 -1.84 2.52 -9.84
C THR A 332 -2.29 3.28 -8.58
N GLU A 333 -2.83 2.57 -7.58
CA GLU A 333 -3.43 3.17 -6.38
C GLU A 333 -2.39 3.78 -5.41
N PRO A 334 -2.47 5.09 -5.07
CA PRO A 334 -1.57 5.71 -4.09
C PRO A 334 -1.80 5.28 -2.64
N ARG A 335 -2.81 4.46 -2.32
CA ARG A 335 -2.90 3.80 -1.01
C ARG A 335 -1.73 2.84 -0.75
N PHE A 336 -1.06 2.36 -1.80
CA PHE A 336 0.13 1.49 -1.74
C PHE A 336 1.38 2.35 -1.49
N GLU A 337 2.28 1.87 -0.62
CA GLU A 337 3.43 2.65 -0.18
C GLU A 337 4.36 3.08 -1.33
N THR A 338 4.67 2.19 -2.27
CA THR A 338 5.54 2.49 -3.43
C THR A 338 4.93 3.53 -4.37
N THR A 339 3.62 3.50 -4.61
CA THR A 339 2.93 4.50 -5.44
C THR A 339 2.90 5.88 -4.76
N TYR A 340 2.58 5.92 -3.46
CA TYR A 340 2.66 7.14 -2.64
C TYR A 340 4.06 7.78 -2.64
N GLN A 341 5.11 6.95 -2.71
CA GLN A 341 6.51 7.36 -2.79
C GLN A 341 6.89 7.87 -4.19
N GLY A 342 6.45 7.20 -5.27
CA GLY A 342 6.71 7.60 -6.66
C GLY A 342 6.09 8.94 -7.03
N LEU A 343 4.87 9.19 -6.56
CA LEU A 343 4.13 10.46 -6.73
C LEU A 343 4.78 11.65 -5.99
N GLN A 344 5.82 11.41 -5.18
CA GLN A 344 6.58 12.40 -4.44
C GLN A 344 8.06 12.33 -4.83
N PRO A 345 8.40 12.75 -6.07
CA PRO A 345 9.27 12.00 -6.97
C PRO A 345 10.47 11.34 -6.30
N SER A 346 10.45 10.01 -6.26
CA SER A 346 11.46 9.11 -5.72
C SER A 346 11.45 7.84 -6.55
N PHE A 347 12.62 7.24 -6.79
CA PHE A 347 12.65 5.85 -7.26
C PHE A 347 11.99 4.98 -6.18
N SER A 348 11.05 4.13 -6.56
CA SER A 348 10.20 3.39 -5.62
C SER A 348 9.88 2.02 -6.18
N LEU A 349 10.21 0.98 -5.43
CA LEU A 349 10.05 -0.41 -5.83
C LEU A 349 9.84 -1.32 -4.63
N PHE A 350 9.24 -2.48 -4.88
CA PHE A 350 9.03 -3.51 -3.86
C PHE A 350 9.62 -4.85 -4.28
N ILE A 351 9.95 -5.67 -3.28
CA ILE A 351 10.65 -6.96 -3.40
C ILE A 351 9.80 -8.03 -2.73
N GLU A 352 9.28 -8.96 -3.52
CA GLU A 352 8.37 -10.02 -3.10
C GLU A 352 9.09 -11.37 -3.11
N SER A 353 9.50 -11.86 -1.93
CA SER A 353 10.03 -13.23 -1.83
C SER A 353 8.92 -14.25 -1.64
N ARG A 354 8.95 -15.35 -2.41
CA ARG A 354 7.91 -16.39 -2.42
C ARG A 354 7.88 -17.17 -1.10
N GLY A 355 6.99 -16.82 -0.15
CA GLY A 355 6.99 -17.42 1.19
C GLY A 355 5.77 -17.26 2.12
N ILE A 356 4.70 -16.55 1.75
CA ILE A 356 3.47 -16.57 2.56
C ILE A 356 2.91 -18.00 2.61
N GLY A 357 2.57 -18.43 3.82
CA GLY A 357 1.87 -19.69 4.11
C GLY A 357 2.76 -20.90 4.36
N ILE A 358 4.04 -20.87 3.95
CA ILE A 358 4.96 -22.02 4.08
C ILE A 358 5.79 -22.04 5.37
N GLY A 359 5.44 -21.21 6.36
CA GLY A 359 6.13 -21.18 7.64
C GLY A 359 7.64 -20.94 7.48
N ARG A 360 8.46 -21.79 8.09
CA ARG A 360 9.93 -21.71 8.02
C ARG A 360 10.56 -22.44 6.82
N GLU A 361 9.78 -23.03 5.92
CA GLU A 361 10.31 -23.67 4.72
C GLU A 361 11.08 -22.68 3.83
N ASN A 362 12.27 -23.07 3.38
CA ASN A 362 13.17 -22.26 2.55
C ASN A 362 13.48 -20.85 3.13
N PHE A 363 13.27 -20.62 4.44
CA PHE A 363 13.42 -19.29 5.07
C PHE A 363 14.83 -18.71 4.92
N GLU A 364 15.86 -19.55 5.04
CA GLU A 364 17.26 -19.15 4.82
C GLU A 364 17.51 -18.68 3.38
N ARG A 365 16.90 -19.35 2.39
CA ARG A 365 16.98 -18.97 0.97
C ARG A 365 16.22 -17.68 0.68
N ARG A 366 15.00 -17.51 1.23
CA ARG A 366 14.21 -16.28 1.09
C ARG A 366 14.94 -15.06 1.63
N VAL A 367 15.49 -15.16 2.84
CA VAL A 367 16.30 -14.08 3.44
C VAL A 367 17.54 -13.81 2.62
N ALA A 368 18.26 -14.83 2.13
CA ALA A 368 19.45 -14.63 1.30
C ALA A 368 19.15 -14.00 -0.06
N ALA A 369 18.02 -14.35 -0.69
CA ALA A 369 17.58 -13.73 -1.94
C ALA A 369 17.19 -12.26 -1.70
N GLN A 370 16.39 -11.96 -0.67
CA GLN A 370 16.07 -10.58 -0.23
C GLN A 370 17.34 -9.75 0.02
N VAL A 371 18.29 -10.27 0.81
CA VAL A 371 19.58 -9.61 1.09
C VAL A 371 20.40 -9.39 -0.18
N THR A 372 20.36 -10.31 -1.15
CA THR A 372 21.04 -10.16 -2.46
C THR A 372 20.44 -9.01 -3.25
N THR A 373 19.10 -8.94 -3.36
CA THR A 373 18.37 -7.84 -4.00
C THR A 373 18.71 -6.49 -3.34
N GLN A 374 18.56 -6.41 -2.03
CA GLN A 374 18.76 -5.19 -1.25
C GLN A 374 20.23 -4.72 -1.31
N THR A 375 21.19 -5.65 -1.33
CA THR A 375 22.62 -5.36 -1.55
C THR A 375 22.87 -4.78 -2.94
N SER A 376 22.30 -5.37 -4.00
CA SER A 376 22.43 -4.86 -5.37
C SER A 376 21.87 -3.43 -5.50
N LEU A 377 20.68 -3.18 -4.94
CA LEU A 377 20.02 -1.88 -4.95
C LEU A 377 20.83 -0.80 -4.21
N LEU A 378 21.36 -1.11 -3.01
CA LEU A 378 22.19 -0.17 -2.26
C LEU A 378 23.54 0.10 -2.94
N LYS A 379 24.24 -0.94 -3.44
CA LYS A 379 25.51 -0.77 -4.17
C LYS A 379 25.32 -0.02 -5.49
N THR A 380 24.21 -0.25 -6.19
CA THR A 380 23.85 0.49 -7.39
C THR A 380 23.49 1.94 -7.10
N THR A 381 22.75 2.21 -6.02
CA THR A 381 22.46 3.60 -5.60
C THR A 381 23.74 4.34 -5.19
N ALA A 382 24.70 3.66 -4.57
CA ALA A 382 26.02 4.22 -4.26
C ALA A 382 26.87 4.51 -5.51
N ARG A 383 26.80 3.63 -6.52
CA ARG A 383 27.47 3.77 -7.81
C ARG A 383 26.87 4.91 -8.66
N LEU A 384 25.56 5.11 -8.61
CA LEU A 384 24.80 6.10 -9.37
C LEU A 384 24.36 7.31 -8.51
N ALA A 385 25.13 7.62 -7.45
CA ALA A 385 24.68 8.53 -6.40
C ALA A 385 24.43 9.97 -6.90
N SER A 386 25.22 10.44 -7.87
CA SER A 386 25.08 11.78 -8.45
C SER A 386 23.91 11.85 -9.44
N GLU A 387 23.75 10.77 -10.21
CA GLU A 387 22.80 10.57 -11.29
C GLU A 387 21.37 10.43 -10.74
N ILE A 388 21.22 9.69 -9.64
CA ILE A 388 19.97 9.56 -8.89
C ILE A 388 19.62 10.89 -8.21
N LYS A 389 20.56 11.52 -7.50
CA LYS A 389 20.32 12.80 -6.81
C LYS A 389 19.93 13.93 -7.76
N SER A 390 20.56 14.00 -8.93
CA SER A 390 20.24 14.99 -9.98
C SER A 390 18.94 14.67 -10.72
N THR A 391 18.67 13.40 -11.06
CA THR A 391 17.39 13.01 -11.71
C THR A 391 16.20 13.28 -10.78
N VAL A 392 16.28 12.91 -9.49
CA VAL A 392 15.22 13.20 -8.51
C VAL A 392 15.05 14.69 -8.28
N LYS A 393 16.14 15.47 -8.17
CA LYS A 393 16.06 16.93 -8.09
C LYS A 393 15.32 17.51 -9.30
N ALA A 394 15.72 17.14 -10.51
CA ALA A 394 15.10 17.62 -11.75
C ALA A 394 13.62 17.24 -11.86
N ALA A 395 13.24 16.01 -11.49
CA ALA A 395 11.85 15.57 -11.47
C ALA A 395 11.00 16.37 -10.46
N ARG A 396 11.53 16.64 -9.26
CA ARG A 396 10.88 17.49 -8.24
C ARG A 396 10.72 18.93 -8.72
N GLU A 397 11.71 19.48 -9.44
CA GLU A 397 11.66 20.83 -10.04
C GLU A 397 10.73 20.91 -11.26
N GLU A 398 10.61 19.84 -12.05
CA GLU A 398 9.65 19.76 -13.16
C GLU A 398 8.20 19.85 -12.67
N VAL A 399 7.86 19.07 -11.63
CA VAL A 399 6.52 19.07 -11.00
C VAL A 399 6.20 20.44 -10.39
N VAL A 400 7.17 21.07 -9.71
CA VAL A 400 7.03 22.45 -9.21
C VAL A 400 6.70 23.41 -10.35
N ARG A 401 7.54 23.46 -11.39
CA ARG A 401 7.39 24.38 -12.53
C ARG A 401 6.09 24.16 -13.31
N LYS A 402 5.63 22.91 -13.42
CA LYS A 402 4.32 22.58 -14.03
C LYS A 402 3.19 23.28 -13.28
N GLY A 403 3.13 23.11 -11.96
CA GLY A 403 2.10 23.72 -11.10
C GLY A 403 2.25 25.22 -10.82
N GLU A 404 3.22 25.92 -11.42
CA GLU A 404 3.28 27.39 -11.40
C GLU A 404 2.33 28.03 -12.43
N THR A 405 1.90 27.27 -13.44
CA THR A 405 1.15 27.76 -14.60
C THR A 405 -0.04 26.87 -14.93
N VAL A 406 -1.05 27.39 -15.62
CA VAL A 406 -2.18 26.60 -16.13
C VAL A 406 -2.06 26.48 -17.65
N LYS A 407 -1.94 25.24 -18.14
CA LYS A 407 -1.68 24.95 -19.56
C LYS A 407 -2.51 23.76 -20.04
N ASP A 408 -3.21 23.91 -21.14
CA ASP A 408 -4.13 22.88 -21.67
C ASP A 408 -3.46 21.53 -21.98
N ASN A 409 -2.14 21.53 -22.23
CA ASN A 409 -1.33 20.34 -22.50
C ASN A 409 -0.60 19.76 -21.27
N ASP A 410 -0.71 20.36 -20.09
CA ASP A 410 -0.24 19.74 -18.84
C ASP A 410 -1.40 19.04 -18.14
N LYS A 411 -1.61 17.78 -18.51
CA LYS A 411 -2.64 16.92 -17.93
C LYS A 411 -2.19 16.28 -16.62
N ILE A 412 -3.16 16.04 -15.76
CA ILE A 412 -3.11 15.06 -14.67
C ILE A 412 -4.03 13.92 -15.07
N ILE A 413 -3.55 12.69 -14.92
CA ILE A 413 -4.30 11.46 -15.19
C ILE A 413 -5.07 11.12 -13.91
N ILE A 414 -6.40 11.04 -14.00
CA ILE A 414 -7.28 10.81 -12.85
C ILE A 414 -7.59 9.32 -12.67
N THR A 415 -7.71 8.61 -13.79
CA THR A 415 -7.83 7.15 -13.86
C THR A 415 -7.09 6.61 -15.08
N SER A 416 -6.66 5.34 -15.01
CA SER A 416 -5.97 4.64 -16.09
C SER A 416 -6.29 3.14 -16.07
N THR A 417 -5.97 2.44 -17.17
CA THR A 417 -6.15 0.98 -17.33
C THR A 417 -4.92 0.34 -17.95
N HIS A 418 -4.72 -0.97 -17.71
CA HIS A 418 -3.74 -1.78 -18.43
C HIS A 418 -4.01 -1.82 -19.94
N GLN A 419 -2.96 -1.93 -20.75
CA GLN A 419 -3.02 -2.33 -22.17
C GLN A 419 -2.82 -3.85 -22.29
N GLU A 420 -3.77 -4.60 -22.89
CA GLU A 420 -3.52 -6.00 -23.26
C GLU A 420 -2.49 -6.06 -24.41
N LEU A 421 -1.39 -6.78 -24.20
CA LEU A 421 -0.35 -6.98 -25.21
C LEU A 421 -0.80 -8.02 -26.25
N ALA A 422 -0.58 -7.73 -27.53
CA ALA A 422 -1.00 -8.59 -28.63
C ALA A 422 -0.32 -9.98 -28.63
N GLU A 423 0.86 -10.10 -28.04
CA GLU A 423 1.58 -11.35 -27.87
C GLU A 423 1.32 -11.97 -26.50
N LYS A 424 0.95 -13.25 -26.46
CA LYS A 424 1.06 -14.05 -25.24
C LYS A 424 2.52 -14.14 -24.79
N LYS A 425 2.75 -14.11 -23.48
CA LYS A 425 4.06 -14.33 -22.86
C LYS A 425 4.09 -15.70 -22.18
N LEU A 426 5.26 -16.14 -21.75
CA LEU A 426 5.43 -17.39 -21.00
C LEU A 426 5.69 -17.06 -19.53
N LEU A 427 4.94 -17.70 -18.64
CA LEU A 427 5.13 -17.62 -17.19
C LEU A 427 5.71 -18.94 -16.69
N LYS A 428 6.77 -18.89 -15.88
CA LYS A 428 7.31 -20.08 -15.20
C LYS A 428 6.53 -20.40 -13.94
N VAL A 429 6.11 -21.65 -13.82
CA VAL A 429 5.42 -22.23 -12.66
C VAL A 429 6.06 -23.57 -12.31
N VAL A 430 5.86 -24.07 -11.09
CA VAL A 430 6.36 -25.38 -10.66
C VAL A 430 5.24 -26.40 -10.69
N ASP A 431 5.35 -27.41 -11.56
CA ASP A 431 4.50 -28.61 -11.56
C ASP A 431 4.68 -29.35 -10.23
N ILE A 432 3.62 -29.44 -9.42
CA ILE A 432 3.68 -29.99 -8.06
C ILE A 432 3.96 -31.49 -8.09
N ALA A 433 3.46 -32.22 -9.08
CA ALA A 433 3.63 -33.66 -9.17
C ALA A 433 5.07 -34.02 -9.51
N LYS A 434 5.67 -33.34 -10.49
CA LYS A 434 7.05 -33.59 -10.94
C LYS A 434 8.11 -32.93 -10.07
N GLY A 435 7.81 -31.78 -9.47
CA GLY A 435 8.82 -30.90 -8.87
C GLY A 435 9.68 -30.19 -9.94
N GLU A 436 9.11 -29.94 -11.12
CA GLU A 436 9.80 -29.37 -12.28
C GLU A 436 9.28 -27.98 -12.62
N VAL A 437 10.12 -27.14 -13.21
CA VAL A 437 9.74 -25.81 -13.71
C VAL A 437 9.20 -25.94 -15.12
N VAL A 438 7.95 -25.52 -15.34
CA VAL A 438 7.28 -25.55 -16.64
C VAL A 438 6.83 -24.14 -17.05
N GLU A 439 6.76 -23.89 -18.36
CA GLU A 439 6.31 -22.61 -18.92
C GLU A 439 4.87 -22.72 -19.42
N ILE A 440 4.01 -21.79 -19.00
CA ILE A 440 2.60 -21.72 -19.44
C ILE A 440 2.33 -20.43 -20.22
N PRO A 441 1.49 -20.47 -21.28
CA PRO A 441 1.17 -19.29 -22.08
C PRO A 441 0.14 -18.41 -21.36
N VAL A 442 0.49 -17.14 -21.15
CA VAL A 442 -0.35 -16.13 -20.47
C VAL A 442 -0.64 -14.94 -21.38
N LYS A 443 -1.86 -14.39 -21.29
CA LYS A 443 -2.15 -13.03 -21.78
C LYS A 443 -1.57 -12.02 -20.80
N TYR A 444 -0.94 -10.96 -21.31
CA TYR A 444 -0.28 -9.95 -20.49
C TYR A 444 -1.01 -8.62 -20.59
N LEU A 445 -1.45 -8.08 -19.44
CA LEU A 445 -2.04 -6.76 -19.29
C LEU A 445 -0.96 -5.84 -18.70
N SER A 446 -0.59 -4.74 -19.36
CA SER A 446 0.52 -3.89 -18.93
C SER A 446 0.13 -2.48 -18.51
N LEU A 447 0.59 -2.04 -17.33
CA LEU A 447 0.60 -0.66 -16.86
C LEU A 447 1.89 0.09 -17.16
N ASP A 448 2.99 -0.60 -17.50
CA ASP A 448 4.15 0.07 -18.13
C ASP A 448 3.75 0.78 -19.44
N LYS A 449 2.73 0.25 -20.11
CA LYS A 449 2.02 0.86 -21.25
C LYS A 449 0.59 1.27 -20.88
N GLY A 450 0.37 1.69 -19.63
CA GLY A 450 -0.95 2.07 -19.13
C GLY A 450 -1.59 3.20 -19.93
N ILE A 451 -2.91 3.10 -20.12
CA ILE A 451 -3.70 4.04 -20.93
C ILE A 451 -4.52 4.93 -20.00
N PRO A 452 -4.41 6.27 -20.07
CA PRO A 452 -5.30 7.18 -19.37
C PRO A 452 -6.77 6.98 -19.77
N THR A 453 -7.67 6.94 -18.79
CA THR A 453 -9.13 6.80 -19.01
C THR A 453 -9.92 8.02 -18.53
N LEU A 454 -9.32 8.89 -17.72
CA LEU A 454 -9.79 10.26 -17.45
C LEU A 454 -8.58 11.18 -17.23
N GLU A 455 -8.59 12.36 -17.83
CA GLU A 455 -7.54 13.38 -17.69
C GLU A 455 -8.13 14.77 -17.46
N ARG A 456 -7.43 15.60 -16.67
CA ARG A 456 -7.80 17.02 -16.43
C ARG A 456 -6.59 17.94 -16.52
N VAL A 457 -6.81 19.20 -16.86
CA VAL A 457 -5.75 20.23 -16.87
C VAL A 457 -5.30 20.52 -15.43
N ARG A 458 -3.98 20.58 -15.19
CA ARG A 458 -3.43 20.92 -13.88
C ARG A 458 -3.93 22.30 -13.40
N PRO A 459 -4.58 22.41 -12.23
CA PRO A 459 -4.89 23.70 -11.62
C PRO A 459 -3.63 24.34 -11.02
N ASN A 460 -3.66 25.65 -10.78
CA ASN A 460 -2.58 26.32 -10.02
C ASN A 460 -2.66 25.98 -8.52
N ALA A 461 -3.89 25.79 -8.00
CA ALA A 461 -4.15 25.30 -6.65
C ALA A 461 -5.49 24.58 -6.56
N TYR A 462 -5.64 23.70 -5.57
CA TYR A 462 -6.97 23.32 -5.04
C TYR A 462 -7.30 24.20 -3.83
N ILE A 463 -8.57 24.54 -3.65
CA ILE A 463 -9.08 25.31 -2.51
C ILE A 463 -10.24 24.55 -1.86
N LEU A 464 -10.21 24.41 -0.53
CA LEU A 464 -11.28 23.79 0.27
C LEU A 464 -11.76 24.78 1.36
N PRO A 465 -13.06 24.84 1.69
CA PRO A 465 -13.57 25.65 2.80
C PRO A 465 -12.92 25.32 4.16
N PRO A 466 -12.99 26.21 5.17
CA PRO A 466 -12.34 26.03 6.46
C PRO A 466 -12.77 24.78 7.26
N ALA A 467 -13.91 24.18 6.91
CA ALA A 467 -14.43 22.97 7.54
C ALA A 467 -13.51 21.74 7.36
N TYR A 468 -12.81 21.63 6.22
CA TYR A 468 -12.00 20.46 5.84
C TYR A 468 -10.59 20.48 6.44
N HIS A 469 -10.53 20.75 7.74
CA HIS A 469 -9.31 20.85 8.53
C HIS A 469 -8.62 19.50 8.75
N ASP A 470 -9.40 18.42 8.78
CA ASP A 470 -8.95 17.03 8.85
C ASP A 470 -8.27 16.58 7.54
N ILE A 471 -8.84 16.94 6.38
CA ILE A 471 -8.22 16.71 5.06
C ILE A 471 -6.91 17.50 4.94
N ALA A 472 -6.88 18.74 5.44
CA ALA A 472 -5.65 19.51 5.50
C ALA A 472 -4.58 18.85 6.39
N GLU A 473 -4.96 18.27 7.55
CA GLU A 473 -4.05 17.52 8.42
C GLU A 473 -3.52 16.26 7.73
N LYS A 474 -4.39 15.45 7.11
CA LYS A 474 -4.02 14.26 6.31
C LYS A 474 -2.97 14.62 5.26
N LEU A 475 -3.17 15.69 4.50
CA LEU A 475 -2.22 16.15 3.49
C LEU A 475 -0.92 16.74 4.11
N GLN A 476 -0.98 17.39 5.28
CA GLN A 476 0.24 17.79 6.02
C GLN A 476 1.07 16.58 6.49
N ILE A 477 0.42 15.46 6.87
CA ILE A 477 1.08 14.18 7.21
C ILE A 477 1.76 13.59 5.96
N ALA A 478 1.11 13.67 4.80
CA ALA A 478 1.70 13.37 3.50
C ALA A 478 2.83 14.34 3.06
N GLY A 479 3.22 15.31 3.89
CA GLY A 479 4.34 16.23 3.64
C GLY A 479 4.02 17.42 2.74
N ILE A 480 2.76 17.58 2.33
CA ILE A 480 2.29 18.68 1.47
C ILE A 480 2.32 20.00 2.27
N LYS A 481 2.78 21.06 1.60
CA LYS A 481 2.66 22.43 2.10
C LYS A 481 1.21 22.87 1.94
N VAL A 482 0.53 23.07 3.06
CA VAL A 482 -0.84 23.61 3.11
C VAL A 482 -0.80 25.05 3.59
N SER A 483 -1.59 25.92 2.98
CA SER A 483 -1.74 27.33 3.37
C SER A 483 -3.22 27.68 3.59
N LYS A 484 -3.50 28.88 4.13
CA LYS A 484 -4.85 29.42 4.31
C LYS A 484 -4.97 30.81 3.69
N LEU A 485 -6.14 31.16 3.14
CA LEU A 485 -6.47 32.53 2.76
C LEU A 485 -6.47 33.44 4.00
N LYS A 486 -5.73 34.56 3.96
CA LYS A 486 -5.63 35.51 5.09
C LYS A 486 -6.90 36.33 5.34
N GLU A 487 -7.77 36.40 4.35
CA GLU A 487 -8.97 37.24 4.26
C GLU A 487 -10.04 36.52 3.44
N GLU A 488 -11.26 37.05 3.41
CA GLU A 488 -12.29 36.58 2.48
C GLU A 488 -11.94 37.02 1.06
N LYS A 489 -12.10 36.14 0.07
CA LYS A 489 -11.84 36.49 -1.33
C LYS A 489 -12.86 35.85 -2.27
N VAL A 490 -13.45 36.67 -3.14
CA VAL A 490 -14.24 36.21 -4.28
C VAL A 490 -13.28 35.72 -5.36
N LEU A 491 -13.41 34.45 -5.77
CA LEU A 491 -12.58 33.84 -6.81
C LEU A 491 -13.44 33.21 -7.88
N THR A 492 -12.99 33.31 -9.12
CA THR A 492 -13.44 32.44 -10.22
C THR A 492 -12.67 31.12 -10.13
N VAL A 493 -13.40 30.02 -9.98
CA VAL A 493 -12.89 28.65 -9.80
C VAL A 493 -13.68 27.66 -10.65
N GLU A 494 -13.10 26.50 -10.92
CA GLU A 494 -13.84 25.33 -11.37
C GLU A 494 -14.37 24.54 -10.16
N ARG A 495 -15.67 24.24 -10.16
CA ARG A 495 -16.33 23.33 -9.21
C ARG A 495 -16.62 21.98 -9.88
N TYR A 496 -16.87 20.95 -9.07
CA TYR A 496 -17.42 19.67 -9.54
C TYR A 496 -18.90 19.55 -9.16
N MET A 497 -19.75 19.11 -10.09
CA MET A 497 -21.13 18.69 -9.84
C MET A 497 -21.24 17.18 -10.02
N VAL A 498 -21.79 16.46 -9.03
CA VAL A 498 -21.93 14.99 -9.11
C VAL A 498 -23.05 14.61 -10.07
N THR A 499 -22.74 13.84 -11.11
CA THR A 499 -23.70 13.36 -12.11
C THR A 499 -24.05 11.88 -11.94
N GLU A 500 -23.11 11.08 -11.43
CA GLU A 500 -23.35 9.68 -11.03
C GLU A 500 -22.69 9.42 -9.68
N GLN A 501 -23.30 8.55 -8.87
CA GLN A 501 -22.82 8.13 -7.55
C GLN A 501 -23.17 6.66 -7.32
N LYS A 502 -22.21 5.85 -6.86
CA LYS A 502 -22.39 4.41 -6.61
C LYS A 502 -21.48 3.94 -5.48
N ALA A 503 -22.08 3.73 -4.31
CA ALA A 503 -21.46 3.04 -3.19
C ALA A 503 -21.11 1.58 -3.53
N GLU A 504 -20.01 1.09 -2.97
CA GLU A 504 -19.56 -0.31 -3.05
C GLU A 504 -19.94 -1.09 -1.78
N SER A 505 -19.96 -2.42 -1.90
CA SER A 505 -20.17 -3.36 -0.80
C SER A 505 -19.41 -4.66 -1.10
N PRO A 506 -18.75 -5.29 -0.11
CA PRO A 506 -18.70 -4.95 1.32
C PRO A 506 -17.78 -3.76 1.63
N TYR A 507 -17.66 -3.42 2.92
CA TYR A 507 -16.68 -2.44 3.43
C TYR A 507 -15.24 -2.78 2.98
N TYR A 508 -14.48 -1.76 2.61
CA TYR A 508 -13.05 -1.82 2.33
C TYR A 508 -12.27 -0.99 3.37
N GLN A 509 -11.40 -1.64 4.14
CA GLN A 509 -10.52 -0.97 5.13
C GLN A 509 -11.27 -0.02 6.09
N GLY A 510 -12.50 -0.38 6.50
CA GLY A 510 -13.37 0.40 7.39
C GLY A 510 -14.37 1.31 6.67
N HIS A 511 -14.23 1.53 5.36
CA HIS A 511 -15.03 2.48 4.58
C HIS A 511 -15.97 1.79 3.60
N ILE A 512 -17.11 2.41 3.30
CA ILE A 512 -17.85 2.16 2.06
C ILE A 512 -17.17 3.01 0.99
N LEU A 513 -16.64 2.39 -0.07
CA LEU A 513 -16.05 3.16 -1.17
C LEU A 513 -17.14 3.75 -2.07
N ASN A 514 -16.88 4.92 -2.62
CA ASN A 514 -17.82 5.65 -3.47
C ASN A 514 -17.24 5.79 -4.89
N ASN A 515 -17.92 5.27 -5.91
CA ASN A 515 -17.62 5.67 -7.29
C ASN A 515 -18.47 6.89 -7.62
N VAL A 516 -17.86 7.93 -8.18
CA VAL A 516 -18.57 9.10 -8.68
C VAL A 516 -18.21 9.38 -10.13
N LYS A 517 -19.06 10.15 -10.81
CA LYS A 517 -18.67 10.95 -11.98
C LYS A 517 -19.08 12.38 -11.73
N THR A 518 -18.31 13.32 -12.27
CA THR A 518 -18.58 14.75 -12.11
C THR A 518 -18.46 15.54 -13.41
N GLU A 519 -19.29 16.57 -13.53
CA GLU A 519 -19.09 17.65 -14.47
C GLU A 519 -18.30 18.79 -13.82
N VAL A 520 -17.34 19.33 -14.56
CA VAL A 520 -16.58 20.52 -14.16
C VAL A 520 -17.23 21.77 -14.72
N GLN A 521 -17.47 22.78 -13.88
CA GLN A 521 -18.16 24.02 -14.26
C GLN A 521 -17.46 25.25 -13.65
N GLU A 522 -17.28 26.35 -14.41
CA GLU A 522 -16.76 27.61 -13.84
C GLU A 522 -17.82 28.27 -12.94
N LYS A 523 -17.39 28.75 -11.78
CA LYS A 523 -18.22 29.42 -10.77
C LYS A 523 -17.43 30.56 -10.11
N LYS A 524 -18.11 31.68 -9.84
CA LYS A 524 -17.63 32.68 -8.86
C LYS A 524 -18.09 32.24 -7.47
N TYR A 525 -17.14 32.07 -6.56
CA TYR A 525 -17.41 31.64 -5.18
C TYR A 525 -16.72 32.57 -4.18
N VAL A 526 -17.36 32.78 -3.03
CA VAL A 526 -16.84 33.60 -1.93
C VAL A 526 -16.14 32.66 -0.95
N PHE A 527 -14.81 32.63 -0.97
CA PHE A 527 -14.03 31.83 -0.03
C PHE A 527 -13.81 32.62 1.25
N PRO A 528 -14.32 32.17 2.41
CA PRO A 528 -14.10 32.85 3.68
C PRO A 528 -12.63 32.78 4.11
N LYS A 529 -12.22 33.73 4.96
CA LYS A 529 -10.93 33.70 5.65
C LYS A 529 -10.67 32.32 6.26
N GLY A 530 -9.44 31.83 6.13
CA GLY A 530 -9.03 30.54 6.67
C GLY A 530 -9.34 29.34 5.77
N SER A 531 -9.92 29.53 4.58
CA SER A 531 -10.07 28.48 3.57
C SER A 531 -8.69 27.92 3.18
N TYR A 532 -8.60 26.60 3.10
CA TYR A 532 -7.35 25.89 2.84
C TYR A 532 -6.98 25.96 1.36
N VAL A 533 -5.69 26.21 1.08
CA VAL A 533 -5.12 26.34 -0.26
C VAL A 533 -3.96 25.36 -0.41
N PHE A 534 -4.07 24.49 -1.42
CA PHE A 534 -3.09 23.48 -1.78
C PHE A 534 -2.48 23.87 -3.13
N GLN A 535 -1.41 24.66 -3.10
CA GLN A 535 -0.73 25.13 -4.30
C GLN A 535 -0.03 23.97 -5.03
N MET A 536 -0.08 23.96 -6.36
CA MET A 536 0.47 22.87 -7.17
C MET A 536 1.94 23.07 -7.54
N ASN A 537 2.54 24.22 -7.22
CA ASN A 537 3.98 24.46 -7.39
C ASN A 537 4.84 23.83 -6.28
N GLN A 538 4.60 22.55 -5.98
CA GLN A 538 5.34 21.79 -4.97
C GLN A 538 5.57 20.33 -5.39
N PRO A 539 6.64 19.65 -4.92
CA PRO A 539 7.00 18.32 -5.43
C PRO A 539 5.94 17.21 -5.26
N ALA A 540 5.02 17.36 -4.31
CA ALA A 540 3.93 16.41 -4.06
C ALA A 540 2.63 16.72 -4.83
N ALA A 541 2.65 17.63 -5.81
CA ALA A 541 1.44 18.11 -6.48
C ALA A 541 0.62 17.02 -7.17
N ASN A 542 1.26 15.96 -7.67
CA ASN A 542 0.52 14.85 -8.28
C ASN A 542 -0.27 14.07 -7.22
N LEU A 543 0.29 13.86 -6.03
CA LEU A 543 -0.42 13.29 -4.87
C LEU A 543 -1.57 14.18 -4.37
N ILE A 544 -1.44 15.52 -4.48
CA ILE A 544 -2.55 16.46 -4.16
C ILE A 544 -3.76 16.18 -5.07
N ALA A 545 -3.53 16.00 -6.37
CA ALA A 545 -4.60 15.73 -7.32
C ALA A 545 -5.23 14.35 -7.10
N GLU A 546 -4.43 13.30 -6.91
CA GLU A 546 -4.93 11.95 -6.56
C GLU A 546 -5.82 11.93 -5.30
N ALA A 547 -5.58 12.85 -4.36
CA ALA A 547 -6.39 12.99 -3.15
C ALA A 547 -7.67 13.85 -3.33
N LEU A 548 -7.69 14.78 -4.30
CA LEU A 548 -8.70 15.85 -4.41
C LEU A 548 -9.52 15.83 -5.72
N GLU A 549 -9.12 15.06 -6.73
CA GLU A 549 -9.90 14.82 -7.95
C GLU A 549 -10.93 13.72 -7.65
N PRO A 550 -12.25 13.98 -7.73
CA PRO A 550 -13.28 13.11 -7.13
C PRO A 550 -13.24 11.66 -7.61
N GLU A 551 -13.03 11.45 -8.91
CA GLU A 551 -12.99 10.14 -9.56
C GLU A 551 -11.67 9.38 -9.39
N ALA A 552 -10.64 9.99 -8.78
CA ALA A 552 -9.38 9.30 -8.53
C ALA A 552 -9.59 8.12 -7.56
N VAL A 553 -8.86 7.03 -7.81
CA VAL A 553 -9.06 5.71 -7.18
C VAL A 553 -8.87 5.70 -5.65
N ASP A 554 -8.30 6.78 -5.10
CA ASP A 554 -8.01 6.98 -3.67
C ASP A 554 -8.39 8.39 -3.14
N SER A 555 -9.26 9.11 -3.86
CA SER A 555 -9.67 10.46 -3.46
C SER A 555 -10.38 10.50 -2.09
N PHE A 556 -10.41 11.67 -1.45
CA PHE A 556 -11.20 11.86 -0.23
C PHE A 556 -12.72 11.74 -0.47
N VAL A 557 -13.19 11.86 -1.71
CA VAL A 557 -14.58 11.53 -2.11
C VAL A 557 -14.77 10.01 -2.20
N ARG A 558 -13.80 9.31 -2.79
CA ARG A 558 -13.77 7.84 -2.95
C ARG A 558 -13.82 7.09 -1.62
N PHE A 559 -13.24 7.66 -0.56
CA PHE A 559 -13.35 7.15 0.82
C PHE A 559 -14.43 7.84 1.68
N ASN A 560 -15.30 8.69 1.10
CA ASN A 560 -16.35 9.43 1.82
C ASN A 560 -15.87 10.32 3.00
N PHE A 561 -14.59 10.73 3.05
CA PHE A 561 -14.16 11.86 3.89
C PHE A 561 -14.78 13.19 3.39
N VAL A 562 -15.08 13.27 2.09
CA VAL A 562 -16.05 14.21 1.52
C VAL A 562 -17.24 13.39 1.01
N PRO A 563 -18.30 13.18 1.82
CA PRO A 563 -19.50 12.47 1.39
C PRO A 563 -20.30 13.33 0.41
N VAL A 564 -20.87 12.71 -0.63
CA VAL A 564 -21.60 13.39 -1.72
C VAL A 564 -22.75 12.54 -2.28
N ASN A 565 -23.82 13.20 -2.72
CA ASN A 565 -24.96 12.62 -3.45
C ASN A 565 -25.02 13.15 -4.90
N VAL A 566 -25.82 12.51 -5.75
CA VAL A 566 -26.08 12.98 -7.13
C VAL A 566 -26.77 14.36 -7.10
N GLY A 567 -26.30 15.28 -7.94
CA GLY A 567 -26.78 16.66 -8.03
C GLY A 567 -26.10 17.64 -7.06
N GLU A 568 -25.27 17.17 -6.13
CA GLU A 568 -24.54 18.03 -5.20
C GLU A 568 -23.26 18.63 -5.80
N GLU A 569 -22.85 19.78 -5.24
CA GLU A 569 -21.57 20.42 -5.53
C GLU A 569 -20.51 19.92 -4.56
N ILE A 570 -19.40 19.38 -5.07
CA ILE A 570 -18.30 18.92 -4.21
C ILE A 570 -17.51 20.15 -3.73
N PRO A 571 -17.30 20.35 -2.41
CA PRO A 571 -16.62 21.51 -1.85
C PRO A 571 -15.08 21.48 -2.00
N ILE A 572 -14.60 20.93 -3.11
CA ILE A 572 -13.21 20.96 -3.57
C ILE A 572 -13.20 21.77 -4.85
N TYR A 573 -12.41 22.85 -4.88
CA TYR A 573 -12.43 23.81 -6.00
C TYR A 573 -11.07 23.88 -6.69
N ARG A 574 -11.07 23.82 -8.03
CA ARG A 574 -9.86 23.95 -8.86
C ARG A 574 -9.65 25.42 -9.24
N TYR A 575 -8.52 26.01 -8.82
CA TYR A 575 -8.17 27.39 -9.13
C TYR A 575 -7.32 27.45 -10.41
N MET A 576 -7.95 27.92 -11.48
CA MET A 576 -7.44 27.85 -12.86
C MET A 576 -6.82 29.15 -13.37
N LYS A 577 -6.38 30.04 -12.47
CA LYS A 577 -5.72 31.32 -12.82
C LYS A 577 -4.34 31.38 -12.17
N GLU A 578 -3.42 32.17 -12.73
CA GLU A 578 -2.01 32.25 -12.30
C GLU A 578 -1.74 33.39 -11.28
N GLU A 579 -2.78 34.12 -10.88
CA GLU A 579 -2.70 35.17 -9.87
C GLU A 579 -2.38 34.58 -8.48
N ARG A 580 -1.39 35.15 -7.78
CA ARG A 580 -0.97 34.65 -6.46
C ARG A 580 -2.01 34.99 -5.39
N LEU A 581 -2.62 33.95 -4.80
CA LEU A 581 -3.53 34.08 -3.67
C LEU A 581 -2.80 34.60 -2.40
N ASN A 582 -3.43 35.53 -1.68
CA ASN A 582 -2.89 36.07 -0.42
C ASN A 582 -3.05 35.06 0.72
N VAL A 583 -2.07 34.17 0.87
CA VAL A 583 -2.10 33.05 1.82
C VAL A 583 -1.07 33.18 2.94
N GLU A 584 -1.32 32.48 4.05
CA GLU A 584 -0.36 32.20 5.12
C GLU A 584 -0.16 30.68 5.28
N PRO A 585 1.07 30.18 5.49
CA PRO A 585 1.30 28.76 5.70
C PRO A 585 0.58 28.24 6.95
N VAL A 586 -0.08 27.09 6.85
CA VAL A 586 -0.56 26.39 8.04
C VAL A 586 0.69 25.90 8.78
N LYS A 587 0.90 26.40 10.01
CA LYS A 587 1.95 25.89 10.89
C LYS A 587 1.78 24.37 10.99
N LYS A 588 2.89 23.62 10.93
CA LYS A 588 2.81 22.19 11.25
C LYS A 588 2.38 22.05 12.70
N ASN A 589 1.31 21.32 12.95
CA ASN A 589 1.08 20.70 14.26
C ASN A 589 2.10 19.56 14.43
N ILE A 590 3.36 19.93 14.64
CA ILE A 590 4.33 19.04 15.29
C ILE A 590 3.85 19.01 16.74
N GLY A 591 3.32 17.87 17.18
CA GLY A 591 2.90 17.70 18.57
C GLY A 591 4.08 17.90 19.52
N GLU A 592 3.78 18.47 20.67
CA GLU A 592 4.67 18.60 21.82
C GLU A 592 4.88 17.24 22.53
#